data_AF-K1SZV4-F1
#
_entry.id   AF-K1SZV4-F1
#
_cell.length_a   1.000
_cell.length_b   1.000
_cell.length_c   1.000
_cell.angle_alpha   90.00
_cell.angle_beta   90.00
_cell.angle_gamma   90.00
#
_symmetry.space_group_name_H-M   'P 1'
#
loop_
_entity.id
_entity.type
_entity.pdbx_description
1 polymer ?
#
loop_
_entity_poly.entity_id
_entity_poly.type
_entity_poly.pdbx_seq_one_letter_code
_entity_poly.pdbx_strand_id
1 'polypeptide(L)' 'VKVDALPGRVFRGRVSAISEATGSKYSLVPTDNSAGNFVKVQQRIPVRIELEGVSREDMALLRAGMMVETEALRR' A
#
# COMPACT_ATOMS: atom_id res chain seq x y z
N VAL A 1 0.67 -8.26 7.96
CA VAL A 1 -0.41 -7.88 7.02
C VAL A 1 -1.69 -8.55 7.49
N LYS A 2 -2.68 -7.76 7.89
CA LYS A 2 -4.02 -8.22 8.29
C LYS A 2 -4.99 -7.83 7.18
N VAL A 3 -5.89 -8.72 6.80
CA VAL A 3 -6.88 -8.47 5.74
C VAL A 3 -8.23 -8.32 6.43
N ASP A 4 -8.93 -7.22 6.19
CA ASP A 4 -10.19 -6.91 6.90
C ASP A 4 -11.24 -8.02 6.74
N ALA A 5 -11.29 -8.61 5.55
CA ALA A 5 -12.20 -9.70 5.21
C ALA A 5 -11.82 -11.06 5.83
N LEU A 6 -10.63 -11.21 6.41
CA LEU A 6 -10.11 -12.47 6.97
C LEU A 6 -9.70 -12.28 8.45
N PRO A 7 -10.67 -12.12 9.36
CA PRO A 7 -10.39 -11.88 10.77
C PRO A 7 -9.58 -13.02 11.41
N GLY A 8 -8.64 -12.66 12.28
CA GLY A 8 -7.77 -13.62 12.99
C GLY A 8 -6.60 -14.16 12.16
N ARG A 9 -6.53 -13.89 10.85
CA ARG A 9 -5.40 -14.29 10.02
C ARG A 9 -4.36 -13.17 9.93
N VAL A 10 -3.10 -13.52 10.14
CA VAL A 10 -1.97 -12.60 10.03
C VAL A 10 -0.95 -13.16 9.05
N PHE A 11 -0.70 -12.43 7.97
CA PHE A 11 0.29 -12.78 6.97
C PHE A 11 1.60 -12.04 7.22
N ARG A 12 2.71 -12.74 6.99
CA ARG A 12 4.04 -12.15 6.92
C ARG A 12 4.36 -11.79 5.47
N GLY A 13 5.21 -10.80 5.30
CA GLY A 13 5.67 -10.38 3.99
C GLY A 13 6.90 -9.52 4.10
N ARG A 14 7.53 -9.32 2.95
CA ARG A 14 8.74 -8.51 2.81
C ARG A 14 8.46 -7.38 1.85
N VAL A 15 8.99 -6.20 2.16
CA VAL A 15 9.00 -5.08 1.23
C VAL A 15 9.90 -5.45 0.05
N SER A 16 9.31 -5.60 -1.13
CA SER A 16 10.06 -5.94 -2.35
C SER A 16 10.40 -4.73 -3.20
N ALA A 17 9.61 -3.65 -3.10
CA ALA A 17 9.92 -2.39 -3.74
C ALA A 17 9.34 -1.20 -2.96
N ILE A 18 10.04 -0.07 -3.05
CA ILE A 18 9.57 1.24 -2.62
C ILE A 18 9.71 2.16 -3.83
N SER A 19 8.64 2.85 -4.20
CA SER A 19 8.69 3.79 -5.33
C SER A 19 9.55 5.01 -5.01
N GLU A 20 10.29 5.51 -6.01
CA GLU A 20 11.18 6.67 -5.84
C GLU A 20 10.42 8.01 -5.73
N ALA A 21 9.19 8.06 -6.24
CA ALA A 21 8.35 9.24 -6.14
C ALA A 21 6.89 8.91 -5.82
N THR A 22 6.15 9.94 -5.44
CA THR A 22 4.72 9.88 -5.12
C THR A 22 3.89 9.76 -6.39
N GLY A 23 2.67 9.22 -6.30
CA GLY A 23 1.76 9.17 -7.45
C GLY A 23 1.47 10.55 -8.04
N SER A 24 1.39 11.59 -7.20
CA SER A 24 1.24 12.99 -7.63
C SER A 24 2.39 13.50 -8.48
N LYS A 25 3.63 13.04 -8.23
CA LYS A 25 4.81 13.44 -9.01
C LYS A 25 4.89 12.78 -10.38
N TYR A 26 4.30 11.60 -10.54
CA TYR A 26 4.17 10.93 -11.84
C TYR A 26 2.91 11.32 -12.62
N SER A 27 2.04 12.17 -12.07
CA SER A 27 0.79 12.56 -12.73
C SER A 27 1.06 13.35 -14.00
N LEU A 28 0.45 12.92 -15.12
CA LEU A 28 0.44 13.69 -16.38
C LEU A 28 -0.25 15.05 -16.22
N VAL A 29 -1.21 15.12 -15.30
CA VAL A 29 -1.93 16.35 -14.96
C VAL A 29 -1.66 16.62 -13.49
N PRO A 30 -0.62 17.41 -13.16
CA PRO A 30 -0.38 17.80 -11.78
C PRO A 30 -1.51 18.71 -11.30
N THR A 31 -1.78 18.68 -10.01
CA THR A 31 -2.69 19.65 -9.38
C THR A 31 -2.11 21.05 -9.51
N ASP A 32 -2.84 21.94 -10.19
CA ASP A 32 -2.54 23.36 -10.28
C ASP A 32 -3.09 24.08 -9.04
N ASN A 33 -2.21 24.69 -8.26
CA ASN A 33 -2.55 25.49 -7.08
C ASN A 33 -2.34 27.00 -7.31
N SER A 34 -2.25 27.46 -8.56
CA SER A 34 -2.04 28.87 -8.94
C SER A 34 -3.14 29.83 -8.47
N ALA A 35 -4.30 29.33 -8.03
CA ALA A 35 -5.39 30.12 -7.46
C ALA A 35 -5.24 30.42 -5.94
N GLY A 36 -4.11 30.07 -5.32
CA GLY A 36 -3.84 30.41 -3.91
C GLY A 36 -4.41 29.45 -2.86
N ASN A 37 -4.79 28.23 -3.25
CA ASN A 37 -5.21 27.20 -2.30
C ASN A 37 -3.99 26.48 -1.69
N PHE A 38 -3.61 26.87 -0.47
CA PHE A 38 -2.55 26.23 0.31
C PHE A 38 -3.09 25.07 1.15
N VAL A 39 -3.66 24.04 0.50
CA VAL A 39 -4.09 22.83 1.21
C VAL A 39 -2.89 21.89 1.37
N LYS A 40 -2.56 21.51 2.60
CA LYS A 40 -1.53 20.51 2.87
C LYS A 40 -2.01 19.13 2.42
N VAL A 41 -1.56 18.70 1.24
CA VAL A 41 -1.87 17.37 0.71
C VAL A 41 -0.80 16.37 1.12
N GLN A 42 -1.23 15.26 1.72
CA GLN A 42 -0.33 14.15 2.06
C GLN A 42 0.31 13.56 0.80
N GLN A 43 1.63 13.46 0.82
CA GLN A 43 2.42 12.84 -0.23
C GLN A 43 2.67 11.38 0.15
N ARG A 44 2.08 10.44 -0.60
CA ARG A 44 2.19 9.00 -0.33
C ARG A 44 3.19 8.35 -1.27
N ILE A 45 4.14 7.62 -0.68
CA ILE A 45 5.11 6.79 -1.41
C ILE A 45 4.54 5.37 -1.49
N PRO A 46 4.27 4.84 -2.69
CA PRO A 46 3.85 3.47 -2.86
C PRO A 46 4.92 2.47 -2.38
N VAL A 47 4.46 1.41 -1.70
CA VAL A 47 5.29 0.30 -1.26
C VAL A 47 4.67 -0.99 -1.75
N ARG A 48 5.49 -1.87 -2.33
CA ARG A 48 5.08 -3.23 -2.69
C ARG A 48 5.55 -4.21 -1.62
N ILE A 49 4.61 -5.01 -1.11
CA ILE A 49 4.86 -6.06 -0.12
C ILE A 49 4.54 -7.40 -0.78
N GLU A 50 5.52 -8.28 -0.82
CA GLU A 50 5.33 -9.68 -1.21
C GLU A 50 5.02 -10.50 0.03
N LEU A 51 3.91 -11.25 -0.01
CA LEU A 51 3.56 -12.16 1.08
C LEU A 51 4.48 -13.39 1.02
N GLU A 52 4.91 -13.85 2.19
CA GLU A 52 5.83 -14.97 2.33
C GLU A 52 5.16 -16.13 3.08
N GLY A 53 5.41 -17.36 2.64
CA GLY A 53 4.95 -18.57 3.33
C GLY A 53 3.42 -18.75 3.40
N VAL A 54 2.68 -18.18 2.44
CA VAL A 54 1.21 -18.27 2.42
C VAL A 54 0.76 -19.64 1.92
N SER A 55 -0.15 -20.28 2.65
CA SER A 55 -0.71 -21.59 2.26
C SER A 55 -1.59 -21.47 1.00
N ARG A 56 -1.81 -22.59 0.29
CA ARG A 56 -2.71 -22.61 -0.89
C ARG A 56 -4.15 -22.23 -0.54
N GLU A 57 -4.62 -22.68 0.62
CA GLU A 57 -5.96 -22.37 1.12
C GLU A 57 -6.10 -20.88 1.40
N ASP A 58 -5.08 -20.26 2.02
CA ASP A 58 -5.06 -18.83 2.27
C ASP A 58 -5.00 -18.01 0.98
N MET A 59 -4.16 -18.41 0.03
CA MET A 59 -4.10 -17.76 -1.28
C MET A 59 -5.44 -17.83 -2.01
N ALA A 60 -6.19 -18.93 -1.85
CA ALA A 60 -7.51 -19.09 -2.44
C ALA A 60 -8.58 -18.17 -1.82
N LEU A 61 -8.32 -17.58 -0.65
CA LEU A 61 -9.20 -16.59 0.00
C LEU A 61 -8.86 -15.14 -0.38
N LEU A 62 -7.63 -14.86 -0.79
CA LEU A 62 -7.19 -13.50 -1.13
C LEU A 62 -7.68 -13.07 -2.51
N ARG A 63 -8.14 -11.82 -2.64
CA ARG A 63 -8.56 -11.21 -3.91
C ARG A 63 -7.95 -9.82 -4.07
N ALA A 64 -7.70 -9.44 -5.32
CA ALA A 64 -7.28 -8.09 -5.65
C ALA A 64 -8.35 -7.08 -5.20
N GLY A 65 -7.90 -5.95 -4.65
CA GLY A 65 -8.80 -4.91 -4.11
C GLY A 65 -9.21 -5.08 -2.65
N MET A 66 -8.81 -6.18 -1.99
CA MET A 66 -9.03 -6.33 -0.55
C MET A 66 -8.22 -5.30 0.23
N MET A 67 -8.88 -4.72 1.25
CA MET A 67 -8.27 -3.79 2.18
C MET A 67 -7.40 -4.54 3.18
N VAL A 68 -6.25 -3.95 3.49
CA VAL A 68 -5.29 -4.54 4.42
C VAL A 68 -4.72 -3.48 5.34
N GLU A 69 -4.49 -3.88 6.59
CA GLU A 69 -3.68 -3.13 7.54
C GLU A 69 -2.30 -3.78 7.66
N THR A 70 -1.25 -2.97 7.60
CA THR A 70 0.13 -3.46 7.61
C THR A 70 1.00 -2.64 8.53
N GLU A 71 1.85 -3.32 9.28
CA GLU A 71 2.90 -2.73 10.09
C GLU A 71 4.25 -3.12 9.51
N ALA A 72 5.12 -2.13 9.32
CA ALA A 72 6.49 -2.34 8.85
C ALA A 72 7.45 -2.25 10.04
N LEU A 73 8.20 -3.32 10.29
CA LEU A 73 9.23 -3.32 11.33
C LEU A 73 10.48 -2.61 10.81
N ARG A 74 10.94 -1.59 11.53
CA ARG A 74 12.24 -0.97 11.29
C ARG A 74 13.32 -1.96 11.73
N ARG A 75 14.26 -2.27 10.83
CA ARG A 75 15.50 -2.97 11.19
C ARG A 75 16.53 -1.99 11.74
#